data_AF-X0RV09-F1
#
_entry.id   AF-X0RV09-F1
#
_cell.length_a   1.000
_cell.length_b   1.000
_cell.length_c   1.000
_cell.angle_alpha   90.00
_cell.angle_beta   90.00
_cell.angle_gamma   90.00
#
_symmetry.space_group_name_H-M   'P 1'
#
loop_
_entity.id
_entity.type
_entity.pdbx_description
1 polymer ?
#
loop_
_entity_poly.entity_id
_entity_poly.type
_entity_poly.pdbx_seq_one_letter_code
_entity_poly.pdbx_strand_id
1 'polypeptide(L)'
;MGQPAGGSGNRTPDTGLVIAGRYRIIRRIGRGGQSYVYEAEDTRLDLKVALKLLNLDLYPTPEDKAKARRRFLEEARIAASLRHSHIVEVSDVDESDGA
;
A
#
# COMPACT_ATOMS: atom_id res chain seq x y z
N MET A 1 -31.50 21.29 -5.95
CA MET A 1 -31.11 20.38 -7.05
C MET A 1 -29.59 20.44 -7.14
N GLY A 2 -28.78 19.41 -7.02
CA GLY A 2 -28.88 18.04 -6.53
C GLY A 2 -27.41 17.67 -6.26
N GLN A 3 -27.12 17.03 -5.13
CA GLN A 3 -25.78 16.52 -4.85
C GLN A 3 -25.40 15.51 -5.96
N PRO A 4 -24.21 15.54 -6.56
CA PRO A 4 -23.76 14.37 -7.30
C PRO A 4 -23.34 13.29 -6.30
N ALA A 5 -24.01 12.16 -6.50
CA ALA A 5 -23.93 10.88 -5.83
C ALA A 5 -22.50 10.40 -5.55
N GLY A 6 -22.37 9.66 -4.43
CA GLY A 6 -21.20 8.85 -4.14
C GLY A 6 -20.96 7.78 -5.20
N GLY A 7 -19.70 7.62 -5.58
CA GLY A 7 -19.15 6.46 -6.26
C GLY A 7 -18.09 5.81 -5.38
N SER A 8 -18.51 4.82 -4.59
CA SER A 8 -17.61 3.85 -3.97
C SER A 8 -17.18 2.85 -5.04
N GLY A 9 -15.88 2.65 -5.25
CA GLY A 9 -15.37 1.57 -6.10
C GLY A 9 -14.01 1.86 -6.71
N ASN A 10 -12.98 1.20 -6.17
CA ASN A 10 -11.67 0.93 -6.81
C ASN A 10 -10.61 2.05 -6.74
N ARG A 11 -10.20 2.49 -5.56
CA ARG A 11 -9.08 3.45 -5.42
C ARG A 11 -7.74 2.74 -5.48
N THR A 12 -7.28 2.42 -6.69
CA THR A 12 -5.83 2.33 -6.92
C THR A 12 -5.25 3.73 -6.83
N PRO A 13 -4.22 3.99 -6.02
CA PRO A 13 -3.57 5.29 -5.94
C PRO A 13 -3.21 5.85 -7.31
N ASP A 14 -3.68 7.07 -7.58
CA ASP A 14 -3.31 7.81 -8.78
C ASP A 14 -1.84 8.26 -8.71
N THR A 15 -1.21 8.42 -9.86
CA THR A 15 0.12 9.05 -9.96
C THR A 15 0.08 10.45 -9.33
N GLY A 16 1.07 10.75 -8.49
CA GLY A 16 1.19 12.00 -7.75
C GLY A 16 0.54 11.98 -6.37
N LEU A 17 -0.34 11.01 -6.06
CA LEU A 17 -0.91 10.86 -4.72
C LEU A 17 0.21 10.61 -3.69
N VAL A 18 0.13 11.27 -2.54
CA VAL A 18 1.09 11.11 -1.44
C VAL A 18 0.46 10.26 -0.34
N ILE A 19 0.99 9.05 -0.16
CA ILE A 19 0.56 8.12 0.89
C ILE A 19 1.31 8.42 2.19
N ALA A 20 0.62 8.38 3.33
CA ALA A 20 1.17 8.67 4.67
C ALA A 20 1.92 10.02 4.74
N GLY A 21 1.58 10.98 3.88
CA GLY A 21 2.27 12.28 3.80
C GLY A 21 3.75 12.19 3.39
N ARG A 22 4.21 11.06 2.84
CA ARG A 22 5.63 10.79 2.55
C ARG A 22 5.89 10.12 1.21
N TYR A 23 5.05 9.17 0.80
CA TYR A 23 5.33 8.33 -0.36
C TYR A 23 4.53 8.81 -1.56
N ARG A 24 5.17 9.53 -2.48
CA ARG A 24 4.54 10.02 -3.70
C ARG A 24 4.51 8.91 -4.76
N ILE A 25 3.31 8.52 -5.19
CA ILE A 25 3.13 7.47 -6.21
C ILE A 25 3.63 7.95 -7.57
N ILE A 26 4.48 7.16 -8.22
CA ILE A 26 4.93 7.41 -9.59
C ILE A 26 4.09 6.56 -10.55
N ARG A 27 4.08 5.23 -10.36
CA ARG A 27 3.30 4.29 -11.19
C ARG A 27 3.16 2.94 -10.52
N ARG A 28 2.17 2.16 -10.94
CA ARG A 28 2.07 0.75 -10.55
C ARG A 28 3.14 -0.07 -11.28
N ILE A 29 3.86 -0.91 -10.53
CA ILE A 29 4.90 -1.81 -11.06
C ILE A 29 4.56 -3.29 -10.87
N GLY A 30 3.57 -3.62 -10.05
CA GLY A 30 3.18 -5.01 -9.83
C GLY A 30 1.81 -5.18 -9.20
N ARG A 31 1.32 -6.42 -9.26
CA ARG A 31 0.11 -6.88 -8.59
C ARG A 31 0.41 -8.21 -7.90
N GLY A 32 0.16 -8.28 -6.61
CA GLY A 32 0.09 -9.52 -5.84
C GLY A 32 -1.36 -10.00 -5.71
N GLY A 33 -1.58 -11.06 -4.94
CA GLY A 33 -2.93 -11.63 -4.77
C GLY A 33 -3.97 -10.59 -4.36
N GLN A 34 -3.71 -9.87 -3.27
CA GLN A 34 -4.64 -8.88 -2.70
C GLN A 34 -3.97 -7.51 -2.45
N SER A 35 -2.85 -7.27 -3.12
CA SER A 35 -2.07 -6.04 -2.99
C SER A 35 -1.54 -5.56 -4.34
N TYR A 36 -1.19 -4.29 -4.40
CA TYR A 36 -0.49 -3.70 -5.54
C TYR A 36 0.89 -3.23 -5.09
N VAL A 37 1.84 -3.22 -6.02
CA VAL A 37 3.18 -2.68 -5.80
C VAL A 37 3.34 -1.46 -6.70
N TYR A 38 3.75 -0.34 -6.12
CA TYR A 38 3.99 0.91 -6.82
C TYR A 38 5.48 1.28 -6.75
N GLU A 39 5.99 1.86 -7.83
CA GLU A 39 7.16 2.72 -7.74
C GLU A 39 6.68 4.04 -7.12
N ALA A 40 7.33 4.45 -6.04
CA ALA A 40 7.05 5.69 -5.34
C ALA A 40 8.36 6.41 -5.01
N GLU A 41 8.26 7.70 -4.75
CA GLU A 41 9.34 8.51 -4.19
C GLU A 41 9.09 8.70 -2.70
N ASP A 42 10.08 8.34 -1.87
CA ASP A 42 10.11 8.77 -0.48
C ASP A 42 10.57 10.22 -0.43
N THR A 43 9.63 11.15 -0.23
CA THR A 43 9.90 12.59 -0.30
C THR A 43 10.79 13.10 0.83
N ARG A 44 11.08 12.28 1.86
CA ARG A 44 12.02 12.65 2.93
C ARG A 44 13.45 12.28 2.59
N LEU A 45 13.63 11.18 1.87
CA LEU A 45 14.95 10.64 1.52
C LEU A 45 15.36 10.97 0.08
N ASP A 46 14.42 11.45 -0.74
CA ASP A 46 14.60 11.70 -2.17
C ASP A 46 15.05 10.43 -2.93
N LEU A 47 14.45 9.29 -2.57
CA LEU A 47 14.79 7.98 -3.11
C LEU A 47 13.57 7.27 -3.67
N LYS A 48 13.78 6.51 -4.74
CA LYS A 48 12.77 5.61 -5.29
C LYS A 48 12.64 4.36 -4.43
N VAL A 49 11.40 4.02 -4.11
CA VAL A 49 11.04 2.87 -3.29
C VAL A 49 9.94 2.04 -3.97
N ALA A 50 9.87 0.76 -3.61
CA ALA A 50 8.72 -0.09 -3.94
C ALA A 50 7.73 -0.05 -2.77
N LEU A 51 6.53 0.48 -3.00
CA LEU A 51 5.47 0.57 -2.00
C LEU A 51 4.42 -0.51 -2.26
N LYS A 52 4.34 -1.51 -1.37
CA LYS A 52 3.29 -2.55 -1.40
C LYS A 52 2.08 -2.04 -0.61
N LEU A 53 0.92 -1.99 -1.25
CA LEU A 53 -0.33 -1.51 -0.64
C LEU A 53 -1.38 -2.62 -0.63
N LEU A 54 -1.97 -2.87 0.53
CA LEU A 54 -3.07 -3.81 0.71
C LEU A 54 -4.37 -3.20 0.20
N ASN A 55 -5.09 -3.90 -0.68
CA ASN A 55 -6.40 -3.46 -1.15
C ASN A 55 -7.50 -4.05 -0.26
N LEU A 56 -7.99 -3.27 0.68
CA LEU A 56 -9.04 -3.70 1.62
C LEU A 56 -10.41 -3.85 0.98
N ASP A 57 -10.66 -3.26 -0.20
CA ASP A 57 -11.95 -3.40 -0.90
C ASP A 57 -12.17 -4.79 -1.48
N LEU A 58 -11.10 -5.60 -1.59
CA LEU A 58 -11.19 -7.00 -2.01
C LEU A 58 -11.76 -7.92 -0.91
N TYR A 59 -11.92 -7.40 0.32
CA TYR A 59 -12.41 -8.17 1.45
C TYR A 59 -13.85 -7.74 1.80
N PRO A 60 -14.82 -8.66 1.75
CA PRO A 60 -16.24 -8.32 1.80
C PRO A 60 -16.73 -7.94 3.20
N THR A 61 -16.11 -8.46 4.25
CA THR A 61 -16.54 -8.22 5.64
C THR A 61 -15.48 -7.44 6.43
N PRO A 62 -15.88 -6.69 7.48
CA PRO A 62 -14.92 -6.07 8.40
C PRO A 62 -13.94 -7.07 9.02
N GLU A 63 -14.42 -8.29 9.28
CA GLU A 63 -13.62 -9.37 9.89
C GLU A 63 -12.54 -9.88 8.91
N ASP A 64 -12.89 -10.01 7.63
CA ASP A 64 -11.93 -10.34 6.56
C ASP A 64 -10.89 -9.24 6.38
N LYS A 65 -11.31 -7.97 6.39
CA LYS A 65 -10.41 -6.80 6.34
C LYS A 65 -9.42 -6.82 7.52
N ALA A 66 -9.90 -7.08 8.73
CA ALA A 66 -9.05 -7.18 9.91
C ALA A 66 -8.04 -8.35 9.81
N LYS A 67 -8.48 -9.52 9.33
CA LYS A 67 -7.61 -10.68 9.10
C LYS A 67 -6.56 -10.40 8.01
N ALA A 68 -6.94 -9.70 6.95
CA ALA A 68 -6.05 -9.29 5.87
C ALA A 68 -4.97 -8.34 6.37
N ARG A 69 -5.35 -7.29 7.09
CA ARG A 69 -4.44 -6.32 7.71
C ARG A 69 -3.45 -7.04 8.62
N ARG A 70 -3.92 -7.95 9.48
CA ARG A 70 -3.04 -8.74 10.36
C ARG A 70 -2.00 -9.55 9.59
N ARG A 71 -2.42 -10.27 8.55
CA ARG A 71 -1.50 -11.07 7.71
C ARG A 71 -0.50 -10.18 6.97
N PHE A 72 -0.95 -9.05 6.44
CA PHE A 72 -0.09 -8.12 5.72
C PHE A 72 1.02 -7.55 6.62
N LEU A 73 0.67 -7.18 7.86
CA LEU A 73 1.64 -6.72 8.85
C LEU A 73 2.59 -7.84 9.30
N GLU A 74 2.08 -9.07 9.45
CA GLU A 74 2.91 -10.22 9.81
C GLU A 74 3.93 -10.57 8.71
N GLU A 75 3.50 -10.58 7.44
CA GLU A 75 4.41 -10.72 6.29
C GLU A 75 5.50 -9.64 6.28
N ALA A 76 5.12 -8.38 6.52
CA ALA A 76 6.06 -7.28 6.53
C ALA A 76 7.09 -7.41 7.67
N ARG A 77 6.66 -7.82 8.86
CA ARG A 77 7.56 -8.07 10.01
C ARG A 77 8.53 -9.23 9.74
N ILE A 78 8.03 -10.33 9.19
CA ILE A 78 8.87 -11.48 8.81
C ILE A 78 9.89 -11.03 7.77
N ALA A 79 9.45 -10.35 6.70
CA ALA A 79 10.34 -9.87 5.66
C ALA A 79 11.39 -8.87 6.19
N ALA A 80 11.02 -7.96 7.09
CA ALA A 80 11.95 -7.02 7.73
C ALA A 80 13.01 -7.69 8.62
N SER A 81 12.73 -8.90 9.12
CA SER A 81 13.70 -9.70 9.89
C SER A 81 14.74 -10.43 9.02
N LEU A 82 14.49 -10.54 7.71
CA LEU A 82 15.40 -11.21 6.77
C LEU A 82 16.41 -10.20 6.23
N ARG A 83 17.70 -10.44 6.47
CA ARG A 83 18.80 -9.62 5.95
C ARG A 83 19.74 -10.49 5.13
N HIS A 84 19.73 -10.31 3.81
CA HIS A 84 20.63 -11.00 2.89
C HIS A 84 20.77 -10.21 1.58
N SER A 85 21.93 -10.29 0.92
CA SER A 85 22.20 -9.67 -0.40
C SER A 85 21.29 -10.16 -1.56
N HIS A 86 20.46 -11.16 -1.32
CA HIS A 86 19.57 -11.78 -2.31
C HIS A 86 18.10 -11.69 -1.91
N ILE A 87 17.79 -10.97 -0.81
CA ILE A 87 16.45 -10.75 -0.31
C ILE A 87 16.22 -9.24 -0.28
N VAL A 88 15.09 -8.80 -0.82
CA VAL A 88 14.70 -7.38 -0.76
C VAL A 88 14.35 -7.03 0.69
N GLU A 89 15.03 -6.01 1.22
CA GLU A 89 14.78 -5.53 2.58
C GLU A 89 13.47 -4.73 2.65
N VAL A 90 12.70 -4.97 3.71
CA VAL A 90 11.56 -4.11 4.09
C VAL A 90 12.06 -3.09 5.09
N SER A 91 12.09 -1.82 4.68
CA SER A 91 12.65 -0.73 5.49
C SER A 91 11.62 0.00 6.36
N ASP A 92 10.33 -0.07 6.01
CA ASP A 92 9.27 0.67 6.71
C ASP A 92 7.92 -0.06 6.57
N VAL A 93 7.03 0.14 7.55
CA VAL A 93 5.64 -0.33 7.56
C VAL A 93 4.78 0.76 8.19
N ASP A 94 3.81 1.25 7.43
CA ASP A 94 2.91 2.31 7.86
C ASP A 94 1.44 1.89 7.65
N GLU A 95 0.57 2.51 8.42
CA GLU A 95 -0.86 2.36 8.37
C GLU A 95 -1.49 3.74 8.27
N SER A 96 -1.94 4.08 7.07
CA SER A 96 -2.60 5.33 6.77
C SER A 96 -4.02 5.00 6.33
N ASP A 97 -5.00 5.77 6.81
CA ASP A 97 -6.32 5.79 6.18
C ASP A 97 -6.10 6.17 4.71
N GLY A 98 -6.23 5.18 3.83
CA GLY A 98 -6.04 5.36 2.40
C GLY A 98 -6.93 6.51 1.93
N ALA A 99 -6.34 7.43 1.16
CA ALA A 99 -7.00 8.63 0.67
C ALA A 99 -8.33 8.34 -0.04
#